data_AF-A0A321LBL0-F1
#
_entry.id   AF-A0A321LBL0-F1
#
_cell.length_a   1.000
_cell.length_b   1.000
_cell.length_c   1.000
_cell.angle_alpha   90.00
_cell.angle_beta   90.00
_cell.angle_gamma   90.00
#
_symmetry.space_group_name_H-M   'P 1'
#
loop_
_entity.id
_entity.type
_entity.pdbx_description
1 polymer ?
#
loop_
_entity_poly.entity_id
_entity_poly.type
_entity_poly.pdbx_seq_one_letter_code
_entity_poly.pdbx_strand_id
1 'polypeptide(L)'
;MTSDERIRAALQKYADRGVFRGFSETRSRNGKLAFTFLWQTPRQLEFVADIDNQTLMFRNLLPNILAGSPMHSELRKFVEGLHDRQVPKHRRIERARAEVTCATRGGNLSVSLKVKNNQYTYGVNRLVNLTHELFVHLNDCYSEYLSEQFDMPQE
;
A
#
# COMPACT_ATOMS: atom_id res chain seq x y z
N MET A 1 -5.35 14.55 18.82
CA MET A 1 -5.30 14.13 17.41
C MET A 1 -6.02 12.80 17.24
N THR A 2 -7.16 12.83 16.56
CA THR A 2 -8.00 11.66 16.23
C THR A 2 -7.28 10.73 15.25
N SER A 3 -7.80 9.52 15.05
CA SER A 3 -7.25 8.56 14.08
C SER A 3 -7.22 9.16 12.66
N ASP A 4 -8.32 9.78 12.24
CA ASP A 4 -8.47 10.48 10.96
C ASP A 4 -7.38 11.55 10.77
N GLU A 5 -7.20 12.42 11.76
CA GLU A 5 -6.19 13.47 11.72
C GLU A 5 -4.77 12.90 11.64
N ARG A 6 -4.48 11.80 12.34
CA ARG A 6 -3.17 11.11 12.28
C ARG A 6 -2.88 10.56 10.89
N ILE A 7 -3.89 10.00 10.23
CA ILE A 7 -3.75 9.43 8.88
C ILE A 7 -3.57 10.56 7.87
N ARG A 8 -4.45 11.57 7.90
CA ARG A 8 -4.40 12.73 7.02
C ARG A 8 -3.05 13.45 7.13
N ALA A 9 -2.61 13.76 8.34
CA ALA A 9 -1.34 14.44 8.57
C ALA A 9 -0.13 13.59 8.13
N ALA A 10 -0.22 12.25 8.19
CA ALA A 10 0.85 11.38 7.72
C ALA A 10 0.92 11.35 6.18
N LEU A 11 -0.21 11.21 5.49
CA LEU A 11 -0.28 11.22 4.03
C LEU A 11 0.05 12.59 3.44
N GLN A 12 -0.42 13.68 4.07
CA GLN A 12 -0.15 15.05 3.63
C GLN A 12 1.36 15.34 3.56
N LYS A 13 2.15 14.80 4.49
CA LYS A 13 3.63 14.95 4.46
C LYS A 13 4.27 14.41 3.18
N TYR A 14 3.68 13.37 2.57
CA TYR A 14 4.18 12.86 1.29
C TYR A 14 3.76 13.77 0.13
N ALA A 15 2.56 14.33 0.17
CA ALA A 15 2.09 15.31 -0.81
C ALA A 15 2.92 16.61 -0.74
N ASP A 16 3.16 17.14 0.45
CA ASP A 16 3.95 18.37 0.67
C ASP A 16 5.40 18.22 0.18
N ARG A 17 5.94 17.00 0.18
CA ARG A 17 7.27 16.66 -0.35
C ARG A 17 7.29 16.40 -1.86
N GLY A 18 6.14 16.53 -2.54
CA GLY A 18 6.00 16.22 -3.97
C GLY A 18 6.03 14.73 -4.31
N VAL A 19 6.00 13.84 -3.31
CA VAL A 19 5.98 12.38 -3.52
C VAL A 19 4.62 11.96 -4.10
N PHE A 20 3.54 12.51 -3.56
CA PHE A 20 2.18 12.31 -4.07
C PHE A 20 1.73 13.53 -4.85
N ARG A 21 1.37 13.33 -6.13
CA ARG A 21 0.84 14.40 -6.98
C ARG A 21 -0.69 14.29 -7.09
N GLY A 22 -1.39 15.42 -7.20
CA GLY A 22 -2.85 15.43 -7.29
C GLY A 22 -3.54 14.82 -6.07
N PHE A 23 -2.95 15.01 -4.88
CA PHE A 23 -3.45 14.46 -3.62
C PHE A 23 -4.85 15.03 -3.30
N SER A 24 -5.83 14.14 -3.17
CA SER A 24 -7.20 14.49 -2.78
C SER A 24 -7.70 13.57 -1.66
N GLU A 25 -8.57 14.10 -0.82
CA GLU A 25 -9.29 13.35 0.21
C GLU A 25 -10.79 13.36 -0.10
N THR A 26 -11.41 12.21 0.03
CA THR A 26 -12.86 12.03 -0.07
C THR A 26 -13.34 11.13 1.07
N ARG A 27 -14.63 11.20 1.38
CA ARG A 27 -15.30 10.21 2.23
C ARG A 27 -16.12 9.28 1.35
N SER A 28 -15.84 7.98 1.46
CA SER A 28 -16.65 6.96 0.80
C SER A 28 -18.08 6.95 1.36
N ARG A 29 -19.03 6.38 0.60
CA ARG A 29 -20.42 6.19 1.05
C ARG A 29 -20.55 5.44 2.39
N ASN A 30 -19.56 4.63 2.73
CA ASN A 30 -19.53 3.82 3.95
C ASN A 30 -18.76 4.49 5.10
N GLY A 31 -18.52 5.81 5.02
CA GLY A 31 -17.85 6.58 6.07
C GLY A 31 -16.32 6.44 6.11
N LYS A 32 -15.73 5.54 5.31
CA LYS A 32 -14.27 5.37 5.21
C LYS A 32 -13.60 6.58 4.57
N LEU A 33 -12.42 6.95 5.05
CA LEU A 33 -11.59 7.95 4.40
C LEU A 33 -10.93 7.32 3.17
N ALA A 34 -10.97 8.00 2.04
CA ALA A 34 -10.31 7.59 0.82
C ALA A 34 -9.44 8.74 0.30
N PHE A 35 -8.20 8.44 -0.03
CA PHE A 35 -7.23 9.38 -0.57
C PHE A 35 -6.79 8.91 -1.94
N THR A 36 -6.76 9.81 -2.89
CA THR A 36 -6.32 9.51 -4.26
C THR A 36 -5.16 10.39 -4.66
N PHE A 37 -4.21 9.83 -5.39
CA PHE A 37 -3.00 10.54 -5.83
C PHE A 37 -2.29 9.77 -6.94
N LEU A 38 -1.44 10.46 -7.69
CA LEU A 38 -0.48 9.88 -8.62
C LEU A 38 0.85 9.67 -7.90
N TRP A 39 1.42 8.46 -8.01
CA TRP A 39 2.73 8.13 -7.45
C TRP A 39 3.34 6.95 -8.20
N GLN A 40 4.61 7.07 -8.60
CA GLN A 40 5.43 6.08 -9.34
C GLN A 40 4.94 5.70 -10.74
N THR A 41 3.63 5.75 -10.99
CA THR A 41 3.00 5.42 -12.26
C THR A 41 2.04 6.55 -12.70
N PRO A 42 1.66 6.60 -13.98
CA PRO A 42 0.60 7.50 -14.47
C PRO A 42 -0.80 7.12 -13.97
N ARG A 43 -1.00 5.93 -13.40
CA ARG A 43 -2.29 5.49 -12.86
C ARG A 43 -2.51 6.08 -11.46
N GLN A 44 -3.75 6.47 -11.19
CA GLN A 44 -4.15 6.97 -9.88
C GLN A 44 -4.20 5.83 -8.87
N LEU A 45 -3.49 6.00 -7.76
CA LEU A 45 -3.55 5.11 -6.62
C LEU A 45 -4.60 5.59 -5.63
N GLU A 46 -5.17 4.63 -4.90
CA GLU A 46 -6.16 4.89 -3.87
C GLU A 46 -5.75 4.25 -2.54
N PHE A 47 -5.65 5.10 -1.52
CA PHE A 47 -5.43 4.70 -0.15
C PHE A 47 -6.74 4.83 0.65
N VAL A 48 -7.19 3.76 1.29
CA VAL A 48 -8.42 3.73 2.08
C VAL A 48 -8.08 3.49 3.55
N ALA A 49 -8.68 4.27 4.43
CA ALA A 49 -8.66 4.03 5.87
C ALA A 49 -10.05 3.69 6.40
N ASP A 50 -10.16 2.47 6.93
CA ASP A 50 -11.31 1.95 7.65
C ASP A 50 -11.00 1.98 9.14
N ILE A 51 -11.44 3.04 9.81
CA ILE A 51 -11.09 3.30 11.22
C ILE A 51 -11.80 2.33 12.15
N ASP A 52 -13.04 1.97 11.83
CA ASP A 52 -13.84 1.00 12.59
C ASP A 52 -13.15 -0.36 12.62
N ASN A 53 -12.62 -0.78 11.46
CA ASN A 53 -11.85 -2.01 11.36
C ASN A 53 -10.34 -1.79 11.54
N GLN A 54 -9.88 -0.61 11.97
CA GLN A 54 -8.46 -0.29 12.18
C GLN A 54 -7.55 -0.72 11.03
N THR A 55 -7.99 -0.54 9.79
CA THR A 55 -7.34 -1.07 8.59
C THR A 55 -6.98 0.06 7.64
N LEU A 56 -5.74 0.05 7.16
CA LEU A 56 -5.23 0.91 6.10
C LEU A 56 -5.00 0.04 4.86
N MET A 57 -5.29 0.54 3.66
CA MET A 57 -5.21 -0.27 2.45
C MET A 57 -4.82 0.57 1.24
N PHE A 58 -3.92 0.06 0.41
CA PHE A 58 -3.87 0.44 -1.00
C PHE A 58 -4.84 -0.46 -1.77
N ARG A 59 -5.95 0.12 -2.21
CA ARG A 59 -7.04 -0.61 -2.85
C ARG A 59 -6.73 -0.79 -4.33
N ASN A 60 -6.92 -2.01 -4.84
CA ASN A 60 -6.69 -2.38 -6.23
C ASN A 60 -5.30 -1.93 -6.73
N LEU A 61 -4.28 -2.13 -5.89
CA LEU A 61 -2.93 -1.64 -6.14
C LEU A 61 -2.32 -2.24 -7.41
N LEU A 62 -2.46 -3.55 -7.60
CA LEU A 62 -1.90 -4.28 -8.73
C LEU A 62 -3.02 -4.97 -9.53
N PRO A 63 -3.33 -4.54 -10.76
CA PRO A 63 -4.37 -5.15 -11.58
C PRO A 63 -3.88 -6.46 -12.21
N ASN A 64 -4.82 -7.30 -12.66
CA ASN A 64 -4.57 -8.53 -13.39
C ASN A 64 -3.62 -9.55 -12.71
N ILE A 65 -3.54 -9.52 -11.38
CA ILE A 65 -2.84 -10.55 -10.61
C ILE A 65 -3.82 -11.68 -10.31
N LEU A 66 -3.70 -12.81 -11.00
CA LEU A 66 -4.57 -13.97 -10.77
C LEU A 66 -4.22 -14.66 -9.45
N ALA A 67 -5.25 -14.99 -8.65
CA ALA A 67 -5.06 -15.75 -7.44
C ALA A 67 -4.45 -17.13 -7.75
N GLY A 68 -3.39 -17.49 -7.03
CA GLY A 68 -2.67 -18.75 -7.23
C GLY A 68 -1.63 -18.73 -8.35
N SER A 69 -1.46 -17.63 -9.08
CA SER A 69 -0.35 -17.49 -10.03
C SER A 69 1.02 -17.50 -9.30
N PRO A 70 2.12 -17.79 -10.01
CA PRO A 70 3.47 -17.67 -9.44
C PRO A 70 3.72 -16.28 -8.87
N MET A 71 3.41 -15.23 -9.63
CA MET A 71 3.55 -13.83 -9.21
C MET A 71 2.73 -13.51 -7.96
N HIS A 72 1.48 -13.96 -7.90
CA HIS A 72 0.64 -13.80 -6.70
C HIS A 72 1.26 -14.46 -5.47
N SER A 73 1.76 -15.69 -5.63
CA SER A 73 2.37 -16.45 -4.54
C SER A 73 3.67 -15.81 -4.04
N GLU A 74 4.46 -15.26 -4.96
CA GLU A 74 5.69 -14.53 -4.64
C GLU A 74 5.39 -13.21 -3.91
N LEU A 75 4.50 -12.38 -4.44
CA LEU A 75 4.10 -11.12 -3.82
C LEU A 75 3.52 -11.35 -2.42
N ARG A 76 2.74 -12.43 -2.25
CA ARG A 76 2.21 -12.81 -0.94
C ARG A 76 3.34 -13.15 0.04
N LYS A 77 4.31 -13.97 -0.37
CA LYS A 77 5.49 -14.30 0.46
C LYS A 77 6.31 -13.06 0.80
N PHE A 78 6.48 -12.15 -0.17
CA PHE A 78 7.17 -10.88 0.04
C PHE A 78 6.49 -10.05 1.13
N VAL A 79 5.18 -9.83 1.01
CA VAL A 79 4.39 -9.05 1.97
C VAL A 79 4.40 -9.70 3.36
N GLU A 80 4.11 -11.01 3.45
CA GLU A 80 4.06 -11.74 4.73
C GLU A 80 5.45 -11.84 5.39
N GLY A 81 6.52 -11.87 4.59
CA GLY A 81 7.92 -11.94 5.03
C GLY A 81 8.40 -10.68 5.78
N LEU A 82 7.73 -9.54 5.62
CA LEU A 82 8.12 -8.27 6.28
C LEU A 82 7.96 -8.27 7.79
N HIS A 83 7.32 -9.30 8.33
CA HIS A 83 7.24 -9.52 9.77
C HIS A 83 8.40 -10.33 10.36
N ASP A 84 9.26 -10.91 9.51
CA ASP A 84 10.38 -11.73 9.96
C ASP A 84 11.43 -10.88 10.71
N ARG A 85 12.00 -11.43 11.77
CA ARG A 85 13.06 -10.80 12.55
C ARG A 85 14.36 -10.63 11.75
N GLN A 86 14.57 -11.42 10.70
CA GLN A 86 15.71 -11.28 9.79
C GLN A 86 15.60 -10.06 8.88
N VAL A 87 14.39 -9.52 8.68
CA VAL A 87 14.22 -8.25 7.95
C VAL A 87 14.81 -7.11 8.80
N PRO A 88 15.64 -6.23 8.21
CA PRO A 88 16.21 -5.07 8.91
C PRO A 88 15.13 -4.24 9.61
N LYS A 89 15.40 -3.76 10.82
CA LYS A 89 14.42 -3.04 11.66
C LYS A 89 13.73 -1.86 10.94
N HIS A 90 14.45 -1.18 10.05
CA HIS A 90 13.92 -0.04 9.30
C HIS A 90 12.96 -0.44 8.17
N ARG A 91 12.97 -1.70 7.70
CA ARG A 91 11.99 -2.26 6.74
C ARG A 91 10.92 -3.10 7.42
N ARG A 92 11.28 -3.77 8.52
CA ARG A 92 10.41 -4.70 9.24
C ARG A 92 9.13 -4.04 9.77
N ILE A 93 8.02 -4.76 9.63
CA ILE A 93 6.73 -4.41 10.23
C ILE A 93 6.57 -5.22 11.52
N GLU A 94 6.61 -4.54 12.66
CA GLU A 94 6.44 -5.20 13.96
C GLU A 94 4.98 -5.61 14.18
N ARG A 95 4.73 -6.93 14.31
CA ARG A 95 3.38 -7.51 14.53
C ARG A 95 2.62 -6.93 15.73
N ALA A 96 3.33 -6.41 16.73
CA ALA A 96 2.75 -5.75 17.90
C ALA A 96 2.15 -4.36 17.59
N ARG A 97 2.56 -3.74 16.48
CA ARG A 97 2.14 -2.40 16.06
C ARG A 97 1.24 -2.44 14.82
N ALA A 98 1.50 -3.38 13.93
CA ALA A 98 0.72 -3.56 12.71
C ALA A 98 0.90 -4.95 12.12
N GLU A 99 -0.08 -5.40 11.34
CA GLU A 99 -0.05 -6.67 10.62
C GLU A 99 -0.41 -6.44 9.16
N VAL A 100 0.46 -6.85 8.24
CA VAL A 100 0.29 -6.60 6.81
C VAL A 100 -0.13 -7.86 6.09
N THR A 101 -1.03 -7.72 5.14
CA THR A 101 -1.52 -8.79 4.27
C THR A 101 -1.75 -8.26 2.86
N CYS A 102 -1.85 -9.16 1.90
CA CYS A 102 -2.37 -8.84 0.58
C CYS A 102 -3.48 -9.81 0.20
N ALA A 103 -4.44 -9.35 -0.59
CA ALA A 103 -5.54 -10.16 -1.07
C ALA A 103 -5.92 -9.77 -2.49
N THR A 104 -6.29 -10.77 -3.29
CA THR A 104 -6.76 -10.58 -4.66
C THR A 104 -8.27 -10.72 -4.72
N ARG A 105 -8.96 -9.75 -5.31
CA ARG A 105 -10.40 -9.81 -5.58
C ARG A 105 -10.69 -9.34 -7.00
N GLY A 106 -11.36 -10.16 -7.80
CA GLY A 106 -11.68 -9.83 -9.20
C GLY A 106 -10.44 -9.49 -10.03
N GLY A 107 -9.34 -10.21 -9.83
CA GLY A 107 -8.06 -9.98 -10.51
C GLY A 107 -7.24 -8.78 -10.00
N ASN A 108 -7.72 -8.05 -8.99
CA ASN A 108 -7.01 -6.90 -8.44
C ASN A 108 -6.44 -7.25 -7.06
N LEU A 109 -5.12 -7.11 -6.90
CA LEU A 109 -4.45 -7.29 -5.62
C LEU A 109 -4.44 -5.97 -4.84
N SER A 110 -4.92 -6.02 -3.61
CA SER A 110 -4.84 -4.94 -2.63
C SER A 110 -3.87 -5.31 -1.52
N VAL A 111 -3.15 -4.33 -0.99
CA VAL A 111 -2.26 -4.51 0.16
C VAL A 111 -2.88 -3.79 1.34
N SER A 112 -3.04 -4.50 2.46
CA SER A 112 -3.74 -4.03 3.65
C SER A 112 -2.87 -4.15 4.88
N LEU A 113 -3.04 -3.22 5.82
CA LEU A 113 -2.34 -3.20 7.09
C LEU A 113 -3.36 -2.98 8.21
N LYS A 114 -3.50 -3.97 9.08
CA LYS A 114 -4.25 -3.87 10.34
C LYS A 114 -3.40 -3.12 11.36
N VAL A 115 -3.84 -1.94 11.76
CA VAL A 115 -3.20 -1.09 12.76
C VAL A 115 -3.54 -1.62 14.16
N LYS A 116 -2.55 -1.66 15.05
CA LYS A 116 -2.72 -2.04 16.45
C LYS A 116 -2.33 -0.86 17.35
N ASN A 117 -2.91 -0.78 18.54
CA ASN A 117 -2.56 0.22 19.56
C ASN A 117 -2.57 1.68 19.04
N ASN A 118 -3.51 2.01 18.15
CA ASN A 118 -3.68 3.35 17.57
C ASN A 118 -2.43 3.89 16.83
N GLN A 119 -1.56 3.00 16.33
CA GLN A 119 -0.28 3.32 15.66
C GLN A 119 -0.47 3.74 14.18
N TYR A 120 -1.45 4.59 13.89
CA TYR A 120 -1.83 4.94 12.51
C TYR A 120 -0.71 5.61 11.72
N THR A 121 0.02 6.57 12.30
CA THR A 121 1.15 7.22 11.61
C THR A 121 2.24 6.21 11.24
N TYR A 122 2.50 5.24 12.11
CA TYR A 122 3.42 4.14 11.79
C TYR A 122 2.86 3.24 10.69
N GLY A 123 1.57 2.90 10.75
CA GLY A 123 0.90 2.09 9.74
C GLY A 123 0.93 2.72 8.35
N VAL A 124 0.64 4.03 8.24
CA VAL A 124 0.75 4.79 6.98
C VAL A 124 2.17 4.72 6.45
N ASN A 125 3.17 5.07 7.26
CA ASN A 125 4.57 5.08 6.82
C ASN A 125 5.03 3.69 6.37
N ARG A 126 4.63 2.62 7.07
CA ARG A 126 4.97 1.25 6.69
C ARG A 126 4.27 0.80 5.41
N LEU A 127 2.99 1.11 5.26
CA LEU A 127 2.24 0.71 4.08
C LEU A 127 2.71 1.48 2.83
N VAL A 128 3.03 2.77 2.95
CA VAL A 128 3.63 3.55 1.86
C VAL A 128 5.00 2.97 1.48
N ASN A 129 5.90 2.77 2.45
CA ASN A 129 7.22 2.20 2.17
C ASN A 129 7.13 0.80 1.53
N LEU A 130 6.22 -0.04 2.01
CA LEU A 130 5.96 -1.35 1.41
C LEU A 130 5.53 -1.21 -0.05
N THR A 131 4.56 -0.36 -0.34
CA THR A 131 4.12 -0.14 -1.74
C THR A 131 5.26 0.30 -2.63
N HIS A 132 6.15 1.16 -2.14
CA HIS A 132 7.37 1.52 -2.87
C HIS A 132 8.29 0.33 -3.13
N GLU A 133 8.60 -0.46 -2.09
CA GLU A 133 9.43 -1.65 -2.24
C GLU A 133 8.80 -2.69 -3.19
N LEU A 134 7.47 -2.80 -3.24
CA LEU A 134 6.77 -3.67 -4.19
C LEU A 134 7.00 -3.23 -5.64
N PHE A 135 6.87 -1.94 -5.95
CA PHE A 135 7.11 -1.45 -7.31
C PHE A 135 8.57 -1.60 -7.73
N VAL A 136 9.52 -1.40 -6.81
CA VAL A 136 10.95 -1.68 -7.08
C VAL A 136 11.13 -3.17 -7.40
N HIS A 137 10.60 -4.07 -6.56
CA HIS A 137 10.67 -5.51 -6.79
C HIS A 137 10.01 -5.93 -8.11
N LEU A 138 8.87 -5.34 -8.45
CA LEU A 138 8.18 -5.57 -9.71
C LEU A 138 8.97 -5.08 -10.91
N ASN A 139 9.69 -3.95 -10.79
CA ASN A 139 10.56 -3.48 -11.85
C ASN A 139 11.70 -4.45 -12.11
N ASP A 140 12.28 -5.02 -11.04
CA ASP A 140 13.41 -5.94 -11.13
C ASP A 140 13.02 -7.32 -11.71
N CYS A 141 11.84 -7.84 -11.34
CA CYS A 141 11.44 -9.23 -11.65
C CYS A 141 10.30 -9.36 -12.67
N TYR A 142 9.53 -8.28 -12.89
CA TYR A 142 8.27 -8.27 -13.64
C TYR A 142 8.10 -6.95 -14.43
N SER A 143 9.17 -6.44 -15.06
CA SER A 143 9.15 -5.17 -15.82
C SER A 143 8.13 -5.17 -16.97
N GLU A 144 7.96 -6.29 -17.67
CA GLU A 144 6.95 -6.47 -18.71
C GLU A 144 5.53 -6.21 -18.17
N TYR A 145 5.23 -6.75 -16.98
CA TYR A 145 3.95 -6.50 -16.32
C TYR A 145 3.76 -5.02 -15.97
N LEU A 146 4.79 -4.33 -15.49
CA LEU A 146 4.69 -2.88 -15.22
C LEU A 146 4.48 -2.07 -16.50
N SER A 147 5.08 -2.50 -17.61
CA SER A 147 4.86 -1.85 -18.90
C SER A 147 3.42 -2.04 -19.37
N GLU A 148 2.91 -3.28 -19.38
CA GLU A 148 1.55 -3.58 -19.81
C GLU A 148 0.46 -3.00 -18.91
N GLN A 149 0.68 -3.01 -17.59
CA GLN A 149 -0.34 -2.68 -16.61
C GLN A 149 -0.20 -1.28 -16.01
N PHE A 150 0.91 -0.57 -16.21
CA PHE A 150 1.13 0.75 -15.64
C PHE A 150 1.74 1.75 -16.62
N ASP A 151 1.86 1.41 -17.91
CA ASP A 151 2.47 2.26 -18.93
C ASP A 151 3.89 2.71 -18.54
N MET A 152 4.62 1.86 -17.82
CA MET A 152 6.01 2.13 -17.42
C MET A 152 6.97 1.75 -18.55
N PRO A 153 8.07 2.53 -18.74
CA PRO A 153 9.10 2.17 -19.69
C PRO A 153 9.80 0.87 -19.26
N GLN A 154 10.17 0.04 -20.23
CA GLN A 154 11.09 -1.07 -20.01
C GLN A 154 12.51 -0.49 -20.00
N GLU A 155 13.26 -0.66 -18.91
CA GLU A 155 14.67 -0.26 -18.82
C GLU A 155 15.61 -1.31 -19.44
#